data_AF-A0A3M1VBC4-F1
#
_entry.id   AF-A0A3M1VBC4-F1
#
_cell.length_a   1.000
_cell.length_b   1.000
_cell.length_c   1.000
_cell.angle_alpha   90.00
_cell.angle_beta   90.00
_cell.angle_gamma   90.00
#
_symmetry.space_group_name_H-M   'P 1'
#
loop_
_entity.id
_entity.type
_entity.pdbx_description
1 polymer ?
#
loop_
_entity_poly.entity_id
_entity_poly.type
_entity_poly.pdbx_seq_one_letter_code
_entity_poly.pdbx_strand_id
1 'polypeptide(L)'
;MNGVGRVADLSAAAARLTKALDYLDEVWAAVREEWDDENSRAFAEEHLEPLASSVRSALDAVNRMNDVLAQAERDCSDPERGA
;
A
#
# COMPACT_ATOMS: atom_id res chain seq x y z
N MET A 1 17.20 0.05 -27.46
CA MET A 1 16.29 -1.11 -27.36
C MET A 1 15.12 -0.70 -26.49
N ASN A 2 13.93 -0.65 -27.09
CA ASN A 2 12.69 -0.18 -26.46
C ASN A 2 11.98 -1.32 -25.73
N GLY A 3 11.38 -1.01 -24.58
CA GLY A 3 10.17 -1.70 -24.12
C GLY A 3 10.34 -2.91 -23.20
N VAL A 4 11.13 -2.82 -22.13
CA VAL A 4 10.77 -3.58 -20.92
C VAL A 4 9.57 -2.83 -20.35
N GLY A 5 8.39 -3.45 -20.43
CA GLY A 5 7.13 -2.84 -20.01
C GLY A 5 7.30 -2.20 -18.63
N ARG A 6 6.77 -0.99 -18.43
CA ARG A 6 6.72 -0.34 -17.12
C ARG A 6 6.19 -1.38 -16.14
N VAL A 7 7.09 -2.00 -15.37
CA VAL A 7 6.74 -2.56 -14.08
C VAL A 7 5.95 -1.44 -13.45
N ALA A 8 4.65 -1.68 -13.21
CA ALA A 8 3.81 -0.67 -12.57
C ALA A 8 4.63 -0.12 -11.39
N ASP A 9 4.75 1.20 -11.28
CA ASP A 9 5.54 1.79 -10.19
C ASP A 9 4.78 1.52 -8.88
N LEU A 10 5.00 0.32 -8.38
CA LEU A 10 4.37 -0.30 -7.23
C LEU A 10 4.75 0.48 -5.99
N SER A 11 5.97 1.02 -5.94
CA SER A 11 6.42 1.97 -4.93
C SER A 11 5.59 3.25 -4.92
N ALA A 12 5.34 3.85 -6.09
CA ALA A 12 4.46 5.01 -6.17
C ALA A 12 3.00 4.69 -5.84
N ALA A 13 2.51 3.49 -6.20
CA ALA A 13 1.17 3.04 -5.81
C ALA A 13 1.05 2.85 -4.29
N ALA A 14 2.04 2.22 -3.66
CA ALA A 14 2.12 2.08 -2.21
C ALA A 14 2.14 3.43 -1.51
N ALA A 15 2.98 4.37 -1.96
CA ALA A 15 3.04 5.71 -1.39
C ALA A 15 1.70 6.46 -1.46
N ARG A 16 0.94 6.31 -2.56
CA ARG A 16 -0.41 6.89 -2.68
C ARG A 16 -1.40 6.25 -1.72
N LEU A 17 -1.34 4.93 -1.53
CA LEU A 17 -2.21 4.22 -0.59
C LEU A 17 -1.92 4.60 0.86
N THR A 18 -0.63 4.67 1.25
CA THR A 18 -0.23 5.14 2.58
C THR A 18 -0.77 6.55 2.83
N LYS A 19 -0.53 7.48 1.90
CA LYS A 19 -1.02 8.86 2.03
C LYS A 19 -2.55 8.94 2.15
N ALA A 20 -3.28 8.10 1.41
CA ALA A 20 -4.73 8.07 1.48
C ALA A 20 -5.24 7.54 2.83
N LEU A 21 -4.55 6.56 3.42
CA LEU A 21 -4.87 6.04 4.74
C LEU A 21 -4.56 7.09 5.83
N ASP A 22 -3.42 7.76 5.75
CA ASP A 22 -3.06 8.84 6.70
C ASP A 22 -4.10 9.97 6.65
N TYR A 23 -4.53 10.35 5.44
CA TYR A 23 -5.57 11.38 5.27
C TYR A 23 -6.93 10.93 5.82
N LEU A 24 -7.28 9.65 5.67
CA LEU A 24 -8.50 9.10 6.26
C LEU A 24 -8.45 9.19 7.79
N ASP A 25 -7.32 8.86 8.41
CA ASP A 25 -7.14 8.95 9.86
C ASP A 25 -7.24 10.40 10.35
N GLU A 26 -6.66 11.36 9.63
CA GLU A 26 -6.76 12.79 9.92
C GLU A 26 -8.20 13.28 9.86
N VAL A 27 -8.91 12.98 8.77
CA VAL A 27 -10.31 13.38 8.61
C VAL A 27 -11.20 12.70 9.64
N TRP A 28 -10.95 11.43 9.95
CA TRP A 28 -11.71 10.73 10.99
C TRP A 28 -11.52 11.35 12.36
N ALA A 29 -10.28 11.72 12.72
CA ALA A 29 -10.00 12.41 13.98
C ALA A 29 -10.79 13.71 14.11
N ALA A 30 -10.83 14.53 13.05
CA ALA A 30 -11.60 15.77 13.01
C ALA A 30 -13.12 15.53 13.08
N VAL A 31 -13.62 14.53 12.36
CA VAL A 31 -15.06 14.18 12.38
C VAL A 31 -15.50 13.76 13.79
N ARG A 32 -14.66 13.02 14.52
CA ARG A 32 -14.99 12.61 15.89
C ARG A 32 -15.05 13.74 16.90
N GLU A 33 -14.50 14.93 16.61
CA GLU A 33 -14.66 16.09 17.49
C GLU A 33 -16.12 16.52 17.60
N GLU A 34 -16.88 16.33 16.52
CA GLU A 34 -18.30 16.69 16.42
C GLU A 34 -19.23 15.46 16.45
N TRP A 35 -18.70 14.26 16.17
CA TRP A 35 -19.45 13.00 16.09
C TRP A 35 -18.78 11.88 16.93
N ASP A 36 -19.02 11.86 18.24
CA ASP A 36 -18.54 10.84 19.20
C ASP A 36 -19.70 10.14 19.92
N ASP A 37 -20.68 9.66 19.15
CA ASP A 37 -21.76 8.82 19.67
C ASP A 37 -21.49 7.32 19.43
N GLU A 38 -22.43 6.48 19.85
CA GLU A 38 -22.33 5.03 19.65
C GLU A 38 -22.28 4.65 18.16
N ASN A 39 -22.94 5.41 17.29
CA ASN A 39 -22.96 5.15 15.85
C ASN A 39 -21.61 5.46 15.20
N SER A 40 -20.90 6.50 15.66
CA SER A 40 -19.55 6.82 15.15
C SER A 40 -18.53 5.75 15.56
N ARG A 41 -18.67 5.19 16.76
CA ARG A 41 -17.85 4.06 17.25
C ARG A 41 -18.09 2.79 16.44
N ALA A 42 -19.37 2.44 16.25
CA ALA A 42 -19.75 1.31 15.40
C ALA A 42 -19.23 1.48 13.96
N PHE A 43 -19.33 2.68 13.40
CA PHE A 43 -18.79 2.98 12.08
C PHE A 43 -17.27 2.75 11.99
N ALA A 44 -16.50 3.19 12.98
CA ALA A 44 -15.06 2.95 13.01
C ALA A 44 -14.73 1.45 13.08
N GLU A 45 -15.36 0.73 14.00
CA GLU A 45 -15.13 -0.70 14.23
C GLU A 45 -15.55 -1.55 13.01
N GLU A 46 -16.70 -1.25 12.40
CA GLU A 46 -17.25 -2.06 11.31
C GLU A 46 -16.63 -1.75 9.94
N HIS A 47 -16.07 -0.55 9.75
CA HIS A 47 -15.62 -0.10 8.43
C HIS A 47 -14.19 0.43 8.40
N LEU A 48 -13.81 1.33 9.30
CA LEU A 48 -12.48 1.96 9.25
C LEU A 48 -11.37 1.00 9.67
N GLU A 49 -11.56 0.25 10.76
CA GLU A 49 -10.55 -0.71 11.23
C GLU A 49 -10.31 -1.85 10.22
N PRO A 50 -11.36 -2.50 9.64
CA PRO A 50 -11.16 -3.52 8.61
C PRO A 50 -10.53 -2.96 7.34
N LEU A 51 -10.89 -1.73 6.94
CA LEU A 51 -10.29 -1.07 5.78
C LEU A 51 -8.80 -0.80 6.02
N ALA A 52 -8.43 -0.25 7.17
CA ALA A 52 -7.03 0.00 7.52
C ALA A 52 -6.21 -1.30 7.55
N SER A 53 -6.78 -2.38 8.10
CA SER A 53 -6.16 -3.71 8.07
C SER A 53 -5.93 -4.23 6.64
N SER A 54 -6.94 -4.05 5.77
CA SER A 54 -6.88 -4.48 4.36
C SER A 54 -5.84 -3.69 3.57
N VAL A 55 -5.77 -2.36 3.76
CA VAL A 55 -4.78 -1.49 3.12
C VAL A 55 -3.36 -1.86 3.58
N ARG A 56 -3.14 -2.08 4.88
CA ARG A 56 -1.84 -2.53 5.40
C ARG A 56 -1.41 -3.87 4.79
N SER A 57 -2.34 -4.83 4.70
CA SER A 57 -2.07 -6.13 4.07
C SER A 57 -1.71 -5.99 2.59
N ALA A 58 -2.37 -5.07 1.87
CA ALA A 58 -2.05 -4.78 0.48
C ALA A 58 -0.67 -4.13 0.32
N LEU A 59 -0.31 -3.17 1.19
CA LEU A 59 1.02 -2.55 1.20
C LEU A 59 2.13 -3.57 1.45
N ASP A 60 1.94 -4.50 2.38
CA ASP A 60 2.89 -5.58 2.62
C ASP A 60 3.08 -6.47 1.39
N ALA A 61 1.99 -6.82 0.69
CA ALA A 61 2.06 -7.59 -0.53
C ALA A 61 2.81 -6.83 -1.65
N VAL A 62 2.53 -5.54 -1.81
CA VAL A 62 3.21 -4.68 -2.79
C VAL A 62 4.71 -4.60 -2.50
N ASN A 63 5.11 -4.44 -1.24
CA ASN A 63 6.53 -4.42 -0.86
C ASN A 63 7.22 -5.74 -1.20
N ARG A 64 6.60 -6.89 -0.89
CA ARG A 64 7.14 -8.21 -1.26
C ARG A 64 7.28 -8.36 -2.78
N MET A 65 6.30 -7.88 -3.55
CA MET A 65 6.38 -7.92 -5.02
C MET A 65 7.54 -7.06 -5.54
N ASN A 66 7.75 -5.88 -4.96
CA ASN A 66 8.90 -5.03 -5.30
C ASN A 66 10.23 -5.75 -5.06
N ASP A 67 10.39 -6.43 -3.92
CA ASP A 67 11.61 -7.16 -3.60
C ASP A 67 11.89 -8.29 -4.60
N VAL A 68 10.85 -9.07 -4.94
CA VAL A 68 10.95 -10.17 -5.90
C VAL A 68 11.30 -9.67 -7.30
N LEU A 69 10.65 -8.60 -7.76
CA LEU A 69 10.91 -8.01 -9.08
C LEU A 69 12.33 -7.42 -9.15
N ALA A 70 12.76 -6.70 -8.11
CA ALA A 70 14.11 -6.15 -8.04
C ALA A 70 15.17 -7.26 -8.03
N GLN A 71 14.89 -8.41 -7.39
CA GLN A 71 15.80 -9.56 -7.44
C GLN A 71 15.85 -10.19 -8.83
N ALA A 72 14.69 -10.39 -9.48
CA ALA A 72 14.62 -10.94 -10.83
C ALA A 72 15.35 -10.04 -11.84
N GLU A 73 15.22 -8.71 -11.72
CA GLU A 73 15.96 -7.75 -12.53
C GLU A 73 17.47 -7.91 -12.36
N ARG A 74 17.96 -8.03 -11.11
CA ARG A 74 19.38 -8.28 -10.82
C ARG A 74 19.86 -9.59 -11.45
N ASP A 75 19.12 -10.69 -11.24
CA ASP A 75 19.47 -12.01 -11.75
C ASP A 75 19.52 -12.06 -13.30
N CYS A 76 18.63 -11.32 -13.97
CA CYS A 76 18.62 -11.22 -15.43
C CYS A 76 19.68 -10.25 -15.99
N SER A 77 20.16 -9.30 -15.17
CA SER A 77 21.18 -8.33 -15.57
C SER A 77 22.62 -8.80 -15.39
N ASP A 78 22.84 -9.98 -14.79
CA ASP A 78 24.16 -10.59 -14.56
C ASP A 78 24.42 -11.74 -15.55
N PRO A 79 25.08 -11.48 -16.70
CA PRO A 79 25.27 -12.48 -17.75
C PRO A 79 26.29 -13.58 -17.42
N GLU A 80 27.00 -13.55 -16.28
CA GLU A 80 28.12 -14.46 -16.01
C GLU A 80 27.80 -15.63 -15.04
N ARG A 81 26.57 -15.77 -14.54
CA ARG A 81 26.19 -16.89 -13.65
C ARG A 81 25.72 -18.18 -14.33
N GLY A 82 25.98 -18.33 -15.63
CA GLY A 82 25.53 -19.46 -16.45
C GLY A 82 26.60 -20.11 -17.34
N ALA A 83 27.89 -19.97 -17.03
CA ALA A 83 28.99 -20.67 -17.69
C ALA A 83 29.66 -21.69 -16.76
#